data_AF-A0A381SL07-F1
#
_entry.id   AF-A0A381SL07-F1
#
_cell.length_a   1.000
_cell.length_b   1.000
_cell.length_c   1.000
_cell.angle_alpha   90.00
_cell.angle_beta   90.00
_cell.angle_gamma   90.00
#
_symmetry.space_group_name_H-M   'P 1'
#
loop_
_entity.id
_entity.type
_entity.pdbx_description
1 polymer ?
#
loop_
_entity_poly.entity_id
_entity_poly.type
_entity_poly.pdbx_seq_one_letter_code
_entity_poly.pdbx_strand_id
1 'polypeptide(L)'
;MFDAWRYLDHGEVGMDNSKRPLNPDFVLNNPKYSESQILLTRSNFGCGSSREHAPWALEDYGFRAIIAPSFADIFYNNCFKNGLLPITLNSDIVDILFEFQGEIEINLKKQSVKADNKTYHFDVDSERKRRLINGLDDIDLTLQYEDEIRSFEAQHLNKYPWL
;
A
#
# COMPACT_ATOMS: atom_id res chain seq x y z
N MET A 1 -6.21 12.87 0.74
CA MET A 1 -6.28 11.83 -0.33
C MET A 1 -7.33 12.22 -1.37
N PHE A 2 -7.05 12.07 -2.67
CA PHE A 2 -7.95 12.34 -3.80
C PHE A 2 -8.72 13.68 -3.73
N ASP A 3 -8.05 14.75 -3.30
CA ASP A 3 -8.70 16.01 -2.92
C ASP A 3 -9.67 16.57 -3.96
N ALA A 4 -9.17 16.75 -5.19
CA ALA A 4 -9.93 17.32 -6.31
C ALA A 4 -11.12 16.48 -6.77
N TRP A 5 -11.20 15.20 -6.35
CA TRP A 5 -12.28 14.30 -6.72
C TRP A 5 -13.24 14.12 -5.53
N ARG A 6 -12.70 14.15 -4.32
CA ARG A 6 -13.40 13.86 -3.07
C ARG A 6 -14.21 15.04 -2.56
N TYR A 7 -13.79 16.28 -2.82
CA TYR A 7 -14.47 17.48 -2.36
C TYR A 7 -14.99 18.31 -3.54
N LEU A 8 -16.07 19.05 -3.32
CA LEU A 8 -16.65 19.95 -4.33
C LEU A 8 -15.95 21.32 -4.38
N ASP A 9 -15.13 21.63 -3.39
CA ASP A 9 -14.38 22.88 -3.25
C ASP A 9 -12.87 22.68 -3.37
N HIS A 10 -12.13 23.79 -3.44
CA HIS A 10 -10.67 23.76 -3.46
C HIS A 10 -10.11 23.64 -2.04
N GLY A 11 -9.15 22.74 -1.86
CA GLY A 11 -8.46 22.57 -0.58
C GLY A 11 -7.25 23.49 -0.45
N GLU A 12 -7.14 24.16 0.69
CA GLU A 12 -5.97 24.96 1.04
C GLU A 12 -5.18 24.33 2.20
N VAL A 13 -3.89 24.63 2.28
CA VAL A 13 -3.02 24.15 3.35
C VAL A 13 -3.52 24.69 4.70
N GLY A 14 -3.80 23.81 5.64
CA GLY A 14 -4.32 24.16 6.97
C GLY A 14 -5.84 24.21 7.08
N MET A 15 -6.59 23.99 5.99
CA MET A 15 -8.04 23.83 6.08
C MET A 15 -8.42 22.53 6.79
N ASP A 16 -9.45 22.63 7.62
CA ASP A 16 -10.09 21.48 8.26
C ASP A 16 -10.97 20.73 7.25
N ASN A 17 -10.45 19.61 6.75
CA ASN A 17 -11.13 18.79 5.74
C ASN A 17 -12.45 18.18 6.24
N SER A 18 -12.70 18.09 7.54
CA SER A 18 -13.95 17.52 8.09
C SER A 18 -15.18 18.38 7.79
N LYS A 19 -14.98 19.66 7.47
CA LYS A 19 -16.05 20.64 7.20
C LYS A 19 -16.29 20.89 5.73
N ARG A 20 -15.47 20.29 4.86
CA ARG A 20 -15.53 20.52 3.42
C ARG A 20 -16.66 19.72 2.78
N PRO A 21 -17.36 20.28 1.78
CA PRO A 21 -18.46 19.60 1.09
C PRO A 21 -17.92 18.40 0.29
N LEU A 22 -18.39 17.20 0.64
CA LEU A 22 -18.03 15.96 -0.04
C LEU A 22 -18.73 15.86 -1.40
N ASN A 23 -18.01 15.39 -2.40
CA ASN A 23 -18.57 15.05 -3.71
C ASN A 23 -19.35 13.72 -3.62
N PRO A 24 -20.68 13.71 -3.79
CA PRO A 24 -21.48 12.48 -3.69
C PRO A 24 -21.21 11.49 -4.82
N ASP A 25 -20.70 11.96 -5.96
CA ASP A 25 -20.39 11.12 -7.12
C ASP A 25 -19.06 10.36 -6.97
N PHE A 26 -18.26 10.72 -5.96
CA PHE A 26 -16.99 10.05 -5.71
C PHE A 26 -17.19 8.77 -4.89
N VAL A 27 -16.73 7.65 -5.43
CA VAL A 27 -16.98 6.31 -4.88
C VAL A 27 -16.58 6.17 -3.41
N LEU A 28 -15.46 6.73 -2.98
CA LEU A 28 -14.99 6.61 -1.59
C LEU A 28 -15.76 7.48 -0.59
N ASN A 29 -16.64 8.36 -1.05
CA ASN A 29 -17.57 9.10 -0.18
C ASN A 29 -18.89 8.33 0.02
N ASN A 30 -19.14 7.28 -0.76
CA ASN A 30 -20.30 6.43 -0.54
C ASN A 30 -20.09 5.60 0.75
N PRO A 31 -21.01 5.68 1.73
CA PRO A 31 -20.90 4.93 2.99
C PRO A 31 -20.74 3.42 2.80
N LYS A 32 -21.22 2.85 1.68
CA LYS A 32 -21.02 1.43 1.34
C LYS A 32 -19.54 1.03 1.29
N TYR A 33 -18.66 1.98 0.99
CA TYR A 33 -17.23 1.73 0.79
C TYR A 33 -16.35 2.34 1.89
N SER A 34 -16.92 2.91 2.96
CA SER A 34 -16.13 3.62 3.99
C SER A 34 -15.14 2.74 4.76
N GLU A 35 -15.39 1.43 4.84
CA GLU A 35 -14.51 0.45 5.49
C GLU A 35 -13.68 -0.37 4.49
N SER A 36 -13.63 0.07 3.22
CA SER A 36 -12.91 -0.66 2.18
C SER A 36 -11.41 -0.61 2.41
N GLN A 37 -10.79 -1.79 2.53
CA GLN A 37 -9.33 -1.94 2.68
C GLN A 37 -8.62 -2.32 1.37
N ILE A 38 -9.38 -2.61 0.32
CA ILE A 38 -8.87 -3.02 -0.98
C ILE A 38 -9.30 -1.99 -2.02
N LEU A 39 -8.33 -1.46 -2.76
CA LEU A 39 -8.58 -0.53 -3.86
C LEU A 39 -8.42 -1.25 -5.20
N LEU A 40 -9.48 -1.29 -6.02
CA LEU A 40 -9.40 -1.71 -7.41
C LEU A 40 -9.09 -0.50 -8.29
N THR A 41 -8.09 -0.60 -9.16
CA THR A 41 -7.71 0.48 -10.08
C THR A 41 -7.42 -0.04 -11.48
N ARG A 42 -7.16 0.88 -12.40
CA ARG A 42 -6.84 0.57 -13.81
C ARG A 42 -5.33 0.65 -14.05
N SER A 43 -4.93 0.34 -15.29
CA SER A 43 -3.53 0.32 -15.72
C SER A 43 -2.79 1.62 -15.41
N ASN A 44 -1.49 1.51 -15.18
CA ASN A 44 -0.58 2.62 -14.93
C ASN A 44 -0.94 3.43 -13.67
N PHE A 45 -1.46 2.74 -12.63
CA PHE A 45 -1.79 3.40 -11.38
C PHE A 45 -0.53 3.93 -10.68
N GLY A 46 -0.64 5.14 -10.11
CA GLY A 46 0.49 5.82 -9.48
C GLY A 46 1.47 6.46 -10.48
N CYS A 47 1.09 6.60 -11.75
CA CYS A 47 1.90 7.31 -12.74
C CYS A 47 2.07 8.79 -12.41
N GLY A 48 3.24 9.33 -12.73
CA GLY A 48 3.57 10.73 -12.52
C GLY A 48 4.92 10.90 -11.84
N SER A 49 5.11 12.06 -11.21
CA SER A 49 6.33 12.32 -10.44
C SER A 49 6.43 11.39 -9.23
N SER A 50 7.68 11.02 -8.89
CA SER A 50 7.99 10.29 -7.66
C SER A 50 7.52 11.09 -6.45
N ARG A 51 6.33 10.76 -5.94
CA ARG A 51 5.73 11.38 -4.77
C ARG A 51 5.47 10.27 -3.76
N GLU A 52 6.40 10.09 -2.82
CA GLU A 52 6.30 9.10 -1.74
C GLU A 52 5.07 9.32 -0.85
N HIS A 53 4.51 10.54 -0.87
CA HIS A 53 3.29 10.88 -0.16
C HIS A 53 2.04 10.18 -0.73
N ALA A 54 2.08 9.66 -1.95
CA ALA A 54 0.92 9.01 -2.56
C ALA A 54 0.59 7.65 -1.90
N PRO A 55 1.55 6.73 -1.71
CA PRO A 55 1.36 5.55 -0.86
C PRO A 55 0.92 5.87 0.57
N TRP A 56 1.53 6.86 1.23
CA TRP A 56 1.14 7.27 2.59
C TRP A 56 -0.31 7.69 2.67
N ALA A 57 -0.78 8.50 1.71
CA ALA A 57 -2.17 8.91 1.68
C ALA A 57 -3.14 7.72 1.59
N LEU A 58 -2.75 6.64 0.89
CA LEU A 58 -3.53 5.40 0.75
C LEU A 58 -3.53 4.58 2.05
N GLU A 59 -2.36 4.43 2.65
CA GLU A 59 -2.20 3.76 3.94
C GLU A 59 -2.94 4.48 5.07
N ASP A 60 -2.79 5.80 5.19
CA ASP A 60 -3.45 6.66 6.18
C ASP A 60 -4.98 6.60 6.08
N TYR A 61 -5.50 6.41 4.87
CA TYR A 61 -6.94 6.21 4.66
C TYR A 61 -7.42 4.84 5.12
N GLY A 62 -6.52 3.86 5.22
CA GLY A 62 -6.80 2.51 5.69
C GLY A 62 -6.73 1.43 4.60
N PHE A 63 -6.25 1.75 3.39
CA PHE A 63 -6.03 0.73 2.38
C PHE A 63 -4.84 -0.17 2.75
N ARG A 64 -5.01 -1.48 2.54
CA ARG A 64 -3.99 -2.51 2.77
C ARG A 64 -3.48 -3.14 1.48
N ALA A 65 -4.31 -3.13 0.43
CA ALA A 65 -3.94 -3.67 -0.87
C ALA A 65 -4.54 -2.84 -2.01
N ILE A 66 -3.83 -2.85 -3.15
CA ILE A 66 -4.31 -2.27 -4.41
C ILE A 66 -4.21 -3.35 -5.47
N ILE A 67 -5.27 -3.54 -6.26
CA ILE A 67 -5.27 -4.47 -7.39
C ILE A 67 -5.38 -3.65 -8.67
N ALA A 68 -4.44 -3.84 -9.59
CA ALA A 68 -4.40 -3.15 -10.88
C ALA A 68 -3.81 -4.04 -11.99
N PRO A 69 -4.06 -3.72 -13.27
CA PRO A 69 -3.35 -4.35 -14.38
C PRO A 69 -1.85 -4.00 -14.44
N SER A 70 -1.50 -2.80 -13.98
CA SER A 70 -0.12 -2.34 -13.92
C SER A 70 0.02 -1.12 -13.01
N PHE A 71 1.22 -0.93 -12.49
CA PHE A 71 1.61 0.19 -11.64
C PHE A 71 2.81 0.91 -12.25
N ALA A 72 2.98 2.19 -11.91
CA ALA A 72 4.24 2.87 -12.19
C ALA A 72 5.35 2.33 -11.27
N ASP A 73 6.54 2.06 -11.83
CA ASP A 73 7.62 1.35 -11.14
C ASP A 73 7.99 1.95 -9.77
N ILE A 74 8.10 3.28 -9.71
CA ILE A 74 8.44 4.00 -8.48
C ILE A 74 7.34 3.84 -7.44
N PHE A 75 6.09 4.03 -7.84
CA PHE A 75 4.94 3.88 -6.95
C PHE A 75 4.85 2.45 -6.42
N TYR A 76 5.03 1.46 -7.29
CA TYR A 76 5.04 0.03 -6.93
C TYR A 76 6.08 -0.27 -5.86
N ASN A 77 7.31 0.21 -6.02
CA ASN A 77 8.36 0.03 -5.02
C ASN A 77 8.06 0.72 -3.69
N ASN A 78 7.50 1.93 -3.74
CA ASN A 78 7.16 2.68 -2.52
C ASN A 78 5.98 2.07 -1.77
N CYS A 79 5.08 1.33 -2.42
CA CYS A 79 4.01 0.63 -1.71
C CYS A 79 4.57 -0.38 -0.70
N PHE A 80 5.53 -1.21 -1.10
CA PHE A 80 6.13 -2.21 -0.21
C PHE A 80 6.86 -1.61 0.99
N LYS A 81 7.47 -0.43 0.82
CA LYS A 81 8.13 0.28 1.92
C LYS A 81 7.15 0.79 2.97
N ASN A 82 5.90 1.05 2.57
CA ASN A 82 4.85 1.61 3.41
C ASN A 82 3.75 0.57 3.72
N GLY A 83 4.12 -0.71 3.83
CA GLY A 83 3.17 -1.76 4.24
C GLY A 83 2.00 -2.01 3.28
N LEU A 84 1.99 -1.42 2.09
CA LEU A 84 0.90 -1.50 1.12
C LEU A 84 1.20 -2.58 0.08
N LEU A 85 0.24 -3.47 -0.17
CA LEU A 85 0.40 -4.59 -1.11
C LEU A 85 -0.14 -4.25 -2.50
N PRO A 86 0.71 -3.93 -3.50
CA PRO A 86 0.29 -3.81 -4.89
C PRO A 86 0.22 -5.20 -5.55
N ILE A 87 -0.95 -5.53 -6.08
CA ILE A 87 -1.27 -6.79 -6.74
C ILE A 87 -1.50 -6.54 -8.21
N THR A 88 -0.68 -7.18 -9.05
CA THR A 88 -0.82 -7.13 -10.50
C THR A 88 -1.63 -8.33 -10.98
N LEU A 89 -2.75 -8.09 -11.64
CA LEU A 89 -3.58 -9.13 -12.30
C LEU A 89 -3.80 -8.77 -13.77
N ASN A 90 -4.22 -9.72 -14.60
CA ASN A 90 -4.58 -9.42 -15.99
C ASN A 90 -5.78 -8.45 -16.06
N SER A 91 -5.83 -7.57 -17.05
CA SER A 91 -6.93 -6.61 -17.26
C SER A 91 -8.29 -7.29 -17.25
N ASP A 92 -8.42 -8.45 -17.90
CA ASP A 92 -9.68 -9.19 -17.97
C ASP A 92 -10.16 -9.64 -16.57
N ILE A 93 -9.22 -10.01 -15.70
CA ILE A 93 -9.52 -10.37 -14.31
C ILE A 93 -9.94 -9.14 -13.53
N VAL A 94 -9.23 -8.03 -13.71
CA VAL A 94 -9.58 -6.76 -13.05
C VAL A 94 -10.95 -6.28 -13.50
N ASP A 95 -11.31 -6.38 -14.77
CA ASP A 95 -12.65 -6.06 -15.28
C ASP A 95 -13.74 -6.90 -14.59
N ILE A 96 -13.52 -8.21 -14.45
CA ILE A 96 -14.43 -9.10 -13.69
C ILE A 96 -14.56 -8.63 -12.24
N LEU A 97 -13.45 -8.23 -11.59
CA LEU A 97 -13.47 -7.76 -10.21
C LEU A 97 -14.19 -6.41 -10.05
N PHE A 98 -14.17 -5.53 -11.07
CA PHE A 98 -14.91 -4.27 -11.06
C PHE A 98 -16.42 -4.46 -11.16
N GLU A 99 -16.87 -5.50 -11.87
CA GLU A 99 -18.30 -5.85 -11.97
C GLU A 99 -18.77 -6.71 -10.77
N PHE A 100 -17.84 -7.30 -10.04
CA PHE A 100 -18.13 -8.17 -8.91
C PHE A 100 -18.73 -7.39 -7.73
N GLN A 101 -19.87 -7.88 -7.24
CA GLN A 101 -20.51 -7.36 -6.03
C GLN A 101 -20.39 -8.39 -4.92
N GLY A 102 -19.44 -8.16 -4.01
CA GLY A 102 -19.21 -9.04 -2.87
C GLY A 102 -17.89 -8.73 -2.18
N GLU A 103 -17.51 -9.61 -1.25
CA GLU A 103 -16.25 -9.50 -0.52
C GLU A 103 -15.10 -10.10 -1.33
N ILE A 104 -13.98 -9.38 -1.35
CA ILE A 104 -12.73 -9.84 -1.95
C ILE A 104 -11.78 -10.20 -0.81
N GLU A 105 -11.29 -11.42 -0.81
CA GLU A 105 -10.32 -11.90 0.18
C GLU A 105 -8.93 -11.98 -0.48
N ILE A 106 -7.93 -11.41 0.17
CA ILE A 106 -6.54 -11.47 -0.29
C ILE A 106 -5.74 -12.32 0.70
N ASN A 107 -5.10 -13.37 0.20
CA ASN A 107 -4.21 -14.21 0.98
C ASN A 107 -2.77 -14.02 0.49
N LEU A 108 -1.98 -13.20 1.18
CA LEU A 108 -0.58 -12.96 0.82
C LEU A 108 0.30 -14.22 0.97
N LYS A 109 0.01 -15.10 1.94
CA LYS A 109 0.78 -16.34 2.12
C LYS A 109 0.64 -17.28 0.92
N LYS A 110 -0.58 -17.43 0.40
CA LYS A 110 -0.90 -18.23 -0.79
C LYS A 110 -0.78 -17.46 -2.10
N GLN A 111 -0.55 -16.14 -2.03
CA GLN A 111 -0.52 -15.22 -3.16
C GLN A 111 -1.76 -15.37 -4.05
N SER A 112 -2.93 -15.25 -3.41
CA SER A 112 -4.21 -15.44 -4.08
C SER A 112 -5.22 -14.34 -3.72
N VAL A 113 -6.00 -13.91 -4.71
CA VAL A 113 -7.20 -13.09 -4.56
C VAL A 113 -8.40 -13.98 -4.81
N LYS A 114 -9.32 -14.06 -3.85
CA LYS A 114 -10.56 -14.81 -3.95
C LYS A 114 -11.74 -13.85 -4.07
N ALA A 115 -12.58 -14.09 -5.06
CA ALA A 115 -13.85 -13.40 -5.27
C ALA A 115 -14.92 -14.46 -5.53
N ASP A 116 -15.83 -14.64 -4.58
CA ASP A 116 -16.82 -15.73 -4.55
C ASP A 116 -16.15 -17.12 -4.74
N ASN A 117 -16.47 -17.86 -5.80
CA ASN A 117 -15.92 -19.18 -6.10
C ASN A 117 -14.68 -19.13 -7.01
N LYS A 118 -14.23 -17.95 -7.40
CA LYS A 118 -13.06 -17.77 -8.26
C LYS A 118 -11.84 -17.39 -7.42
N THR A 119 -10.70 -18.01 -7.76
CA THR A 119 -9.40 -17.71 -7.15
C THR A 119 -8.44 -17.31 -8.25
N TYR A 120 -7.80 -16.18 -8.08
CA TYR A 120 -6.80 -15.62 -8.96
C TYR A 120 -5.46 -15.59 -8.24
N HIS A 121 -4.38 -15.94 -8.94
CA HIS A 121 -3.04 -15.91 -8.38
C HIS A 121 -2.28 -14.68 -8.85
N PHE A 122 -1.43 -14.18 -7.96
CA PHE A 122 -0.50 -13.09 -8.24
C PHE A 122 0.88 -13.47 -7.74
N ASP A 123 1.90 -12.77 -8.20
CA ASP A 123 3.28 -13.01 -7.78
C ASP A 123 3.85 -11.77 -7.09
N VAL A 124 4.50 -12.00 -5.94
CA VAL A 124 5.29 -11.04 -5.19
C VAL A 124 6.61 -11.71 -4.81
N ASP A 125 7.70 -10.96 -4.97
CA ASP A 125 9.03 -11.38 -4.54
C ASP A 125 9.04 -11.84 -3.07
N SER A 126 9.78 -12.90 -2.78
CA SER A 126 9.81 -13.53 -1.45
C SER A 126 10.25 -12.59 -0.34
N GLU A 127 11.17 -11.67 -0.60
CA GLU A 127 11.66 -10.74 0.40
C GLU A 127 10.63 -9.64 0.68
N ARG A 128 9.98 -9.11 -0.37
CA ARG A 128 8.86 -8.16 -0.23
C ARG A 128 7.68 -8.77 0.53
N LYS A 129 7.35 -10.02 0.20
CA LYS A 129 6.32 -10.78 0.91
C LYS A 129 6.68 -10.97 2.39
N ARG A 130 7.93 -11.32 2.70
CA ARG A 130 8.41 -11.49 4.08
C ARG A 130 8.25 -10.20 4.88
N ARG A 131 8.64 -9.06 4.30
CA ARG A 131 8.51 -7.73 4.92
C ARG A 131 7.05 -7.41 5.25
N LEU A 132 6.15 -7.55 4.26
CA LEU A 132 4.72 -7.30 4.45
C LEU A 132 4.06 -8.22 5.49
N ILE A 133 4.38 -9.52 5.49
CA ILE A 133 3.78 -10.49 6.43
C ILE A 133 4.18 -10.20 7.87
N ASN A 134 5.44 -9.83 8.08
CA ASN A 134 5.98 -9.61 9.41
C ASN A 134 5.79 -8.16 9.89
N GLY A 135 5.20 -7.29 9.06
CA GLY A 135 5.11 -5.86 9.33
C GLY A 135 6.47 -5.21 9.51
N LEU A 136 7.54 -5.82 8.96
CA LEU A 136 8.90 -5.36 9.16
C LEU A 136 9.10 -4.09 8.34
N ASP A 137 9.18 -2.97 9.06
CA ASP A 137 9.76 -1.75 8.52
C ASP A 137 11.30 -1.87 8.52
N ASP A 138 12.00 -0.99 7.80
CA ASP A 138 13.47 -0.99 7.71
C ASP A 138 14.14 -0.84 9.10
N ILE A 139 13.43 -0.28 10.08
CA ILE A 139 13.83 -0.21 11.49
C ILE A 139 13.83 -1.61 12.15
N ASP A 140 12.78 -2.40 11.97
CA ASP A 140 12.69 -3.75 12.55
C ASP A 140 13.70 -4.72 11.94
N LEU A 141 14.00 -4.53 10.65
CA LEU A 141 15.09 -5.24 9.97
C LEU A 141 16.45 -4.89 10.56
N THR A 142 16.68 -3.62 10.91
CA THR A 142 17.92 -3.18 11.56
C THR A 142 18.00 -3.71 13.00
N LEU A 143 16.88 -3.74 13.73
CA LEU A 143 16.80 -4.30 15.08
C LEU A 143 17.09 -5.80 15.13
N GLN A 144 16.82 -6.55 14.05
CA GLN A 144 17.25 -7.96 13.96
C GLN A 144 18.77 -8.14 14.02
N TYR A 145 19.54 -7.10 13.67
CA TYR A 145 20.99 -7.08 13.75
C TYR A 145 21.50 -6.38 15.01
N GLU A 146 20.64 -6.03 15.98
CA GLU A 146 21.04 -5.27 17.16
C GLU A 146 22.16 -5.96 17.94
N ASP A 147 22.09 -7.28 18.13
CA ASP A 147 23.13 -8.04 18.83
C ASP A 147 24.45 -8.09 18.03
N GLU A 148 24.37 -8.17 16.69
CA GLU A 148 25.56 -8.13 15.83
C GLU A 148 26.21 -6.75 15.82
N ILE A 149 25.41 -5.68 15.79
CA ILE A 149 25.87 -4.29 15.89
C ILE A 149 26.55 -4.08 17.24
N ARG A 150 25.92 -4.49 18.36
CA ARG A 150 26.51 -4.39 19.70
C ARG A 150 27.82 -5.17 19.81
N SER A 151 27.87 -6.38 19.25
CA SER A 151 29.10 -7.18 19.23
C SER A 151 30.21 -6.51 18.42
N PHE A 152 29.87 -5.95 17.26
CA PHE A 152 30.82 -5.19 16.43
C PHE A 152 31.32 -3.94 17.15
N GLU A 153 30.45 -3.14 17.75
CA GLU A 153 30.80 -1.92 18.49
C GLU A 153 31.72 -2.23 19.68
N ALA A 154 31.43 -3.28 20.45
CA ALA A 154 32.28 -3.71 21.56
C ALA A 154 33.68 -4.13 21.08
N GLN A 155 33.77 -4.86 19.96
CA GLN A 155 35.05 -5.22 19.36
C GLN A 155 35.78 -3.99 18.80
N HIS A 156 35.06 -3.05 18.21
CA HIS A 156 35.61 -1.85 17.59
C HIS A 156 36.20 -0.89 18.62
N LEU A 157 35.48 -0.62 19.72
CA LEU A 157 35.95 0.20 20.84
C LEU A 157 37.17 -0.41 21.54
N ASN A 158 37.20 -1.74 21.67
CA ASN A 158 38.34 -2.44 22.25
C ASN A 158 39.57 -2.40 21.33
N LYS A 159 39.37 -2.41 20.01
CA LYS A 159 40.43 -2.33 19.00
C LYS A 159 40.94 -0.90 18.77
N TYR A 160 40.09 0.09 18.95
CA TYR A 160 40.39 1.50 18.71
C TYR A 160 40.01 2.36 19.94
N PRO A 161 40.79 2.29 21.03
CA PRO A 161 40.45 2.92 22.32
C PRO A 161 40.54 4.45 22.35
N TRP A 162 40.76 5.10 21.21
CA TRP A 162 40.79 6.57 21.05
C TRP A 162 39.53 7.12 20.38
N LEU A 163 38.56 6.27 20.08
CA LEU A 163 37.16 6.61 19.79
C LEU A 163 36.38 6.69 21.11
#